data_AF-A0A379XKG6-F1
#
_entry.id   AF-A0A379XKG6-F1
#
_cell.length_a   1.000
_cell.length_b   1.000
_cell.length_c   1.000
_cell.angle_alpha   90.00
_cell.angle_beta   90.00
_cell.angle_gamma   90.00
#
_symmetry.space_group_name_H-M   'P 1'
#
loop_
_entity.id
_entity.type
_entity.pdbx_description
1 polymer ?
#
loop_
_entity_poly.entity_id
_entity_poly.type
_entity_poly.pdbx_seq_one_letter_code
_entity_poly.pdbx_strand_id
1 'polypeptide(L)'
;MAKGKKGVPVTYTVGKESLETYDGIPIFGLYQKFANNVTVEYKENGKAMKDDYVVQTSAIVNHYMDNRSISDLQQTKVVKVAPGFEDRLYLVNTHTFTPQGAEFHWHGEKDKNAGILDAGPAGGALPFDIAPYTFVVDTQGEYRWWLDQDTFYDGHDMDINKRGYLMGIRETPRGTFTAVQGQHWYEFDMMGQILADHKLPRGFLDASHESIETVNGTVLLRVGKRDYRKEDGLHVHTIRDQIIEVGKSGRVVDVWDLTKILDPLRDALLGALDAGAVCVNVDLAHAGQQAKLETGYAVWRCAWRRCRPQLGARQLYRL
;
A
#
# COMPACT_ATOMS: atom_id res chain seq x y z
N MET A 1 -12.23 22.98 14.49
CA MET A 1 -11.60 22.43 15.72
C MET A 1 -10.11 22.78 15.74
N ALA A 2 -9.55 23.32 16.81
CA ALA A 2 -8.10 23.62 16.91
C ALA A 2 -7.55 23.29 18.32
N LYS A 3 -6.36 22.67 18.38
CA LYS A 3 -5.64 22.39 19.64
C LYS A 3 -4.74 23.56 20.02
N GLY A 4 -5.11 24.30 21.07
CA GLY A 4 -4.34 25.45 21.57
C GLY A 4 -4.25 26.61 20.58
N LYS A 5 -3.31 27.56 20.81
CA LYS A 5 -3.18 28.80 20.03
C LYS A 5 -2.65 28.63 18.60
N LYS A 6 -2.09 27.47 18.27
CA LYS A 6 -1.49 27.17 16.95
C LYS A 6 -2.17 26.01 16.22
N GLY A 7 -3.19 25.39 16.81
CA GLY A 7 -3.88 24.26 16.18
C GLY A 7 -4.53 24.68 14.86
N VAL A 8 -4.39 23.85 13.83
CA VAL A 8 -4.98 24.12 12.52
C VAL A 8 -6.48 23.80 12.55
N PRO A 9 -7.37 24.78 12.32
CA PRO A 9 -8.79 24.53 12.22
C PRO A 9 -9.11 23.72 10.96
N VAL A 10 -9.77 22.58 11.13
CA VAL A 10 -10.40 21.84 10.02
C VAL A 10 -11.88 22.20 9.99
N THR A 11 -12.35 22.64 8.82
CA THR A 11 -13.74 23.05 8.55
C THR A 11 -14.14 22.55 7.16
N TYR A 12 -15.34 22.00 7.03
CA TYR A 12 -15.87 21.50 5.76
C TYR A 12 -17.41 21.54 5.78
N THR A 13 -18.00 21.40 4.61
CA THR A 13 -19.45 21.24 4.46
C THR A 13 -19.78 19.76 4.30
N VAL A 14 -20.95 19.36 4.77
CA VAL A 14 -21.44 17.98 4.66
C VAL A 14 -22.61 17.96 3.68
N GLY A 15 -22.48 17.18 2.62
CA GLY A 15 -23.51 17.01 1.61
C GLY A 15 -24.64 16.09 2.08
N LYS A 16 -25.80 16.20 1.41
CA LYS A 16 -26.99 15.39 1.72
C LYS A 16 -26.72 13.88 1.63
N GLU A 17 -26.00 13.44 0.59
CA GLU A 17 -25.67 12.02 0.41
C GLU A 17 -24.88 11.46 1.60
N SER A 18 -23.95 12.23 2.17
CA SER A 18 -23.21 11.82 3.37
C SER A 18 -24.11 11.70 4.59
N LEU A 19 -25.03 12.65 4.80
CA LEU A 19 -25.99 12.59 5.90
C LEU A 19 -26.87 11.34 5.82
N GLU A 20 -27.34 11.01 4.62
CA GLU A 20 -28.16 9.81 4.37
C GLU A 20 -27.35 8.52 4.46
N THR A 21 -26.07 8.54 4.06
CA THR A 21 -25.19 7.36 4.11
C THR A 21 -24.79 7.00 5.53
N TYR A 22 -24.41 7.99 6.35
CA TYR A 22 -23.95 7.76 7.71
C TYR A 22 -25.04 7.85 8.77
N ASP A 23 -26.28 8.19 8.37
CA ASP A 23 -27.39 8.52 9.28
C ASP A 23 -26.96 9.56 10.35
N GLY A 24 -26.17 10.55 9.92
CA GLY A 24 -25.49 11.46 10.84
C GLY A 24 -24.46 12.36 10.19
N ILE A 25 -23.85 13.22 11.01
CA ILE A 25 -22.86 14.21 10.59
C ILE A 25 -21.45 13.63 10.79
N PRO A 26 -20.68 13.36 9.72
CA PRO A 26 -19.33 12.84 9.83
C PRO A 26 -18.41 13.86 10.50
N ILE A 27 -17.58 13.41 11.45
CA ILE A 27 -16.61 14.23 12.17
C ILE A 27 -15.19 13.78 11.81
N PHE A 28 -14.56 14.51 10.90
CA PHE A 28 -13.17 14.35 10.47
C PHE A 28 -12.23 15.40 11.08
N GLY A 29 -10.95 15.04 11.25
CA GLY A 29 -9.88 15.96 11.63
C GLY A 29 -9.58 16.04 13.13
N LEU A 30 -9.96 15.03 13.91
CA LEU A 30 -9.72 14.99 15.36
C LEU A 30 -8.25 14.76 15.70
N TYR A 31 -7.81 15.29 16.84
CA TYR A 31 -6.54 14.93 17.46
C TYR A 31 -6.74 13.66 18.32
N GLN A 32 -5.72 12.79 18.40
CA GLN A 32 -5.70 11.64 19.30
C GLN A 32 -5.49 12.04 20.77
N LYS A 33 -5.97 11.20 21.72
CA LYS A 33 -5.88 11.41 23.18
C LYS A 33 -6.22 12.83 23.63
N PHE A 34 -7.28 13.40 23.06
CA PHE A 34 -7.61 14.80 23.27
C PHE A 34 -9.11 15.01 23.42
N ALA A 35 -9.47 16.01 24.24
CA ALA A 35 -10.81 16.54 24.37
C ALA A 35 -11.06 17.52 23.21
N ASN A 36 -11.47 17.00 22.05
CA ASN A 36 -11.64 17.80 20.85
C ASN A 36 -12.91 18.66 20.95
N ASN A 37 -12.78 19.96 20.75
CA ASN A 37 -13.93 20.86 20.67
C ASN A 37 -14.43 20.93 19.23
N VAL A 38 -15.65 20.47 19.01
CA VAL A 38 -16.31 20.37 17.70
C VAL A 38 -17.54 21.25 17.69
N THR A 39 -17.67 22.07 16.66
CA THR A 39 -18.86 22.88 16.41
C THR A 39 -19.55 22.34 15.17
N VAL A 40 -20.86 22.11 15.27
CA VAL A 40 -21.70 21.67 14.16
C VAL A 40 -22.79 22.69 13.94
N GLU A 41 -22.92 23.19 12.71
CA GLU A 41 -23.95 24.17 12.33
C GLU A 41 -24.84 23.57 11.24
N TYR A 42 -26.15 23.62 11.43
CA TYR A 42 -27.14 23.05 10.51
C TYR A 42 -28.44 23.86 10.50
N LYS A 43 -29.36 23.50 9.60
CA LYS A 43 -30.71 24.06 9.57
C LYS A 43 -31.72 22.94 9.78
N GLU A 44 -32.63 23.14 10.73
CA GLU A 44 -33.73 22.23 11.00
C GLU A 44 -35.04 23.01 10.97
N ASN A 45 -36.02 22.54 10.18
CA ASN A 45 -37.31 23.23 9.99
C ASN A 45 -37.17 24.72 9.63
N GLY A 46 -36.14 25.07 8.84
CA GLY A 46 -35.83 26.44 8.43
C GLY A 46 -35.12 27.31 9.48
N LYS A 47 -34.91 26.81 10.70
CA LYS A 47 -34.21 27.50 11.78
C LYS A 47 -32.73 27.11 11.80
N ALA A 48 -31.85 28.09 11.98
CA ALA A 48 -30.42 27.84 12.18
C ALA A 48 -30.17 27.26 13.57
N MET A 49 -29.41 26.17 13.61
CA MET A 49 -29.02 25.43 14.81
C MET A 49 -27.50 25.37 14.88
N LYS A 50 -26.98 25.35 16.11
CA LYS A 50 -25.56 25.23 16.40
C LYS A 50 -25.38 24.44 17.67
N ASP A 51 -24.58 23.38 17.58
CA ASP A 51 -24.23 22.53 18.72
C ASP A 51 -22.70 22.48 18.86
N ASP A 52 -22.23 22.63 20.11
CA ASP A 52 -20.82 22.54 20.47
C ASP A 52 -20.60 21.28 21.33
N TYR A 53 -19.74 20.38 20.85
CA TYR A 53 -19.44 19.09 21.45
C TYR A 53 -18.00 19.01 21.95
N VAL A 54 -17.79 18.22 23.00
CA VAL A 54 -16.47 17.76 23.43
C VAL A 54 -16.34 16.27 23.10
N VAL A 55 -15.50 15.95 22.11
CA VAL A 55 -15.29 14.58 21.62
C VAL A 55 -13.95 14.06 22.13
N GLN A 56 -13.99 13.12 23.06
CA GLN A 56 -12.81 12.44 23.60
C GLN A 56 -12.35 11.34 22.65
N THR A 57 -11.05 11.29 22.36
CA THR A 57 -10.46 10.27 21.49
C THR A 57 -9.42 9.42 22.22
N SER A 58 -9.20 8.20 21.75
CA SER A 58 -8.14 7.30 22.22
C SER A 58 -6.79 7.60 21.54
N ALA A 59 -5.79 6.79 21.84
CA ALA A 59 -4.48 6.79 21.19
C ALA A 59 -4.53 6.13 19.81
N ILE A 60 -3.62 6.57 18.93
CA ILE A 60 -3.23 5.81 17.73
C ILE A 60 -2.33 4.65 18.17
N VAL A 61 -2.43 3.51 17.48
CA VAL A 61 -1.64 2.31 17.74
C VAL A 61 -0.92 1.89 16.47
N ASN A 62 0.37 1.57 16.61
CA ASN A 62 1.11 0.81 15.62
C ASN A 62 1.25 -0.62 16.12
N HIS A 63 0.62 -1.56 15.42
CA HIS A 63 0.57 -2.98 15.78
C HIS A 63 1.86 -3.73 15.43
N TYR A 64 2.75 -3.13 14.62
CA TYR A 64 3.96 -3.76 14.11
C TYR A 64 5.21 -3.02 14.63
N MET A 65 5.73 -3.52 15.77
CA MET A 65 6.94 -3.01 16.42
C MET A 65 7.89 -4.16 16.78
N ASP A 66 9.19 -3.87 16.76
CA ASP A 66 10.26 -4.77 17.19
C ASP A 66 11.53 -3.98 17.59
N ASN A 67 12.66 -4.67 17.74
CA ASN A 67 13.94 -4.07 18.13
C ASN A 67 14.52 -3.04 17.13
N ARG A 68 13.94 -2.90 15.93
CA ARG A 68 14.30 -1.87 14.95
C ARG A 68 13.49 -0.58 15.14
N SER A 69 12.44 -0.61 15.96
CA SER A 69 11.54 0.52 16.17
C SER A 69 12.23 1.64 16.97
N ILE A 70 12.25 2.85 16.40
CA ILE A 70 12.75 4.05 17.08
C ILE A 70 11.71 4.55 18.09
N SER A 71 10.45 4.56 17.69
CA SER A 71 9.26 4.89 18.47
C SER A 71 8.04 4.16 17.90
N ASP A 72 6.90 4.23 18.57
CA ASP A 72 5.63 3.69 18.10
C ASP A 72 5.13 4.41 16.84
N LEU A 73 5.21 5.75 16.83
CA LEU A 73 4.75 6.58 15.71
C LEU A 73 5.89 7.25 14.94
N GLN A 74 5.66 7.46 13.63
CA GLN A 74 6.61 8.19 12.79
C GLN A 74 6.68 9.67 13.21
N GLN A 75 7.89 10.21 13.30
CA GLN A 75 8.10 11.59 13.75
C GLN A 75 7.92 12.57 12.61
N THR A 76 7.23 13.69 12.88
CA THR A 76 7.04 14.77 11.92
C THR A 76 7.95 15.95 12.28
N LYS A 77 8.48 16.62 11.25
CA LYS A 77 9.26 17.86 11.43
C LYS A 77 8.76 18.89 10.44
N VAL A 78 8.04 19.89 10.94
CA VAL A 78 7.63 21.03 10.14
C VAL A 78 8.87 21.87 9.81
N VAL A 79 9.19 22.00 8.53
CA VAL A 79 10.34 22.77 8.07
C VAL A 79 9.94 24.18 7.64
N LYS A 80 8.86 24.31 6.87
CA LYS A 80 8.38 25.59 6.35
C LYS A 80 6.87 25.54 6.09
N VAL A 81 6.17 26.59 6.51
CA VAL A 81 4.78 26.87 6.15
C VAL A 81 4.73 28.32 5.69
N ALA A 82 4.39 28.54 4.42
CA ALA A 82 4.22 29.89 3.89
C ALA A 82 2.86 30.45 4.31
N PRO A 83 2.71 31.79 4.43
CA PRO A 83 1.41 32.40 4.68
C PRO A 83 0.37 31.98 3.63
N GLY A 84 -0.83 31.61 4.08
CA GLY A 84 -1.93 31.13 3.23
C GLY A 84 -1.89 29.64 2.90
N PHE A 85 -1.00 28.88 3.54
CA PHE A 85 -0.90 27.41 3.40
C PHE A 85 -1.13 26.67 4.72
N GLU A 86 -1.46 27.38 5.80
CA GLU A 86 -1.61 26.81 7.13
C GLU A 86 -2.74 25.76 7.21
N ASP A 87 -3.70 25.82 6.31
CA ASP A 87 -4.89 24.96 6.21
C ASP A 87 -4.63 23.61 5.52
N ARG A 88 -3.44 23.41 4.93
CA ARG A 88 -3.15 22.20 4.16
C ARG A 88 -3.10 20.94 5.02
N LEU A 89 -3.72 19.89 4.49
CA LEU A 89 -3.71 18.54 5.01
C LEU A 89 -3.10 17.61 3.97
N TYR A 90 -2.30 16.65 4.43
CA TYR A 90 -1.63 15.68 3.56
C TYR A 90 -1.91 14.27 4.04
N LEU A 91 -2.55 13.45 3.19
CA LEU A 91 -2.62 12.01 3.42
C LEU A 91 -1.26 11.40 3.07
N VAL A 92 -0.63 10.79 4.07
CA VAL A 92 0.64 10.10 3.95
C VAL A 92 0.36 8.62 3.84
N ASN A 93 0.61 8.06 2.65
CA ASN A 93 0.64 6.62 2.44
C ASN A 93 2.09 6.14 2.60
N THR A 94 2.39 5.59 3.77
CA THR A 94 3.69 5.00 4.10
C THR A 94 3.47 3.67 4.82
N HIS A 95 4.55 3.01 5.23
CA HIS A 95 4.54 1.62 5.67
C HIS A 95 5.52 1.45 6.84
N THR A 96 5.36 0.34 7.56
CA THR A 96 6.27 -0.07 8.63
C THR A 96 6.61 -1.55 8.46
N PHE A 97 7.85 -1.93 8.74
CA PHE A 97 8.27 -3.32 8.58
C PHE A 97 7.53 -4.22 9.56
N THR A 98 7.14 -5.40 9.08
CA THR A 98 6.73 -6.49 9.95
C THR A 98 7.96 -7.17 10.55
N PRO A 99 7.88 -7.70 11.80
CA PRO A 99 8.97 -8.44 12.43
C PRO A 99 9.50 -9.60 11.57
N GLN A 100 8.60 -10.32 10.91
CA GLN A 100 8.84 -11.50 10.09
C GLN A 100 9.35 -11.18 8.68
N GLY A 101 9.12 -9.97 8.17
CA GLY A 101 9.36 -9.66 6.75
C GLY A 101 8.47 -10.50 5.83
N ALA A 102 8.98 -10.84 4.65
CA ALA A 102 8.22 -11.62 3.67
C ALA A 102 8.31 -13.14 3.94
N GLU A 103 7.16 -13.77 4.18
CA GLU A 103 7.07 -15.19 4.52
C GLU A 103 6.56 -16.06 3.36
N PHE A 104 5.84 -15.46 2.41
CA PHE A 104 5.11 -16.17 1.36
C PHE A 104 5.71 -15.99 -0.01
N HIS A 105 5.64 -17.05 -0.81
CA HIS A 105 5.97 -17.03 -2.23
C HIS A 105 4.89 -17.74 -3.03
N TRP A 106 4.56 -17.23 -4.22
CA TRP A 106 3.78 -18.02 -5.17
C TRP A 106 4.63 -19.17 -5.70
N HIS A 107 4.01 -20.34 -5.84
CA HIS A 107 4.64 -21.47 -6.51
C HIS A 107 4.62 -21.29 -8.03
N GLY A 108 5.75 -21.54 -8.70
CA GLY A 108 5.90 -21.45 -10.16
C GLY A 108 6.13 -22.81 -10.84
N GLU A 109 6.08 -22.84 -12.16
CA GLU A 109 6.41 -24.04 -12.93
C GLU A 109 7.94 -24.27 -12.94
N LYS A 110 8.35 -25.52 -12.75
CA LYS A 110 9.76 -25.92 -12.76
C LYS A 110 10.30 -25.94 -14.20
N ASP A 111 11.45 -25.31 -14.42
CA ASP A 111 12.08 -25.29 -15.73
C ASP A 111 12.72 -26.64 -16.09
N LYS A 112 12.89 -26.90 -17.40
CA LYS A 112 13.44 -28.17 -17.91
C LYS A 112 14.90 -28.43 -17.51
N ASN A 113 15.64 -27.40 -17.10
CA ASN A 113 17.04 -27.49 -16.74
C ASN A 113 17.24 -27.67 -15.22
N ALA A 114 16.16 -27.61 -14.43
CA ALA A 114 16.22 -27.84 -13.00
C ALA A 114 16.53 -29.31 -12.68
N GLY A 115 17.30 -29.54 -11.61
CA GLY A 115 17.66 -30.89 -11.19
C GLY A 115 16.43 -31.71 -10.83
N ILE A 116 16.42 -33.01 -11.10
CA ILE A 116 15.23 -33.88 -10.93
C ILE A 116 14.65 -33.78 -9.51
N LEU A 117 15.50 -33.71 -8.49
CA LEU A 117 15.12 -33.68 -7.08
C LEU A 117 14.84 -32.27 -6.52
N ASP A 118 15.02 -31.23 -7.33
CA ASP A 118 14.79 -29.85 -6.89
C ASP A 118 13.29 -29.60 -6.64
N ALA A 119 12.97 -28.87 -5.59
CA ALA A 119 11.61 -28.39 -5.36
C ALA A 119 11.17 -27.42 -6.49
N GLY A 120 9.86 -27.20 -6.61
CA GLY A 120 9.32 -26.20 -7.54
C GLY A 120 9.85 -24.79 -7.20
N PRO A 121 10.10 -23.95 -8.21
CA PRO A 121 10.58 -22.59 -7.98
C PRO A 121 9.45 -21.69 -7.44
N ALA A 122 9.83 -20.53 -6.93
CA ALA A 122 8.91 -19.43 -6.69
C ALA A 122 8.68 -18.62 -7.98
N GLY A 123 7.55 -17.92 -8.06
CA GLY A 123 7.25 -16.94 -9.09
C GLY A 123 6.52 -15.71 -8.52
N GLY A 124 6.24 -14.74 -9.39
CA GLY A 124 5.46 -13.56 -9.01
C GLY A 124 6.16 -12.68 -7.98
N ALA A 125 5.37 -11.93 -7.24
CA ALA A 125 5.81 -10.94 -6.27
C ALA A 125 5.02 -10.99 -4.96
N LEU A 126 4.55 -12.18 -4.53
CA LEU A 126 3.91 -12.34 -3.22
C LEU A 126 4.74 -11.83 -2.02
N PRO A 127 6.09 -11.88 -2.04
CA PRO A 127 6.92 -11.27 -1.01
C PRO A 127 6.82 -9.74 -0.92
N PHE A 128 6.13 -9.08 -1.85
CA PHE A 128 5.91 -7.64 -1.85
C PHE A 128 4.79 -7.28 -0.86
N ASP A 129 5.15 -7.37 0.42
CA ASP A 129 4.23 -7.43 1.55
C ASP A 129 4.79 -6.64 2.75
N ILE A 130 4.00 -5.71 3.29
CA ILE A 130 4.41 -4.85 4.39
C ILE A 130 3.19 -4.24 5.09
N ALA A 131 3.30 -3.97 6.40
CA ALA A 131 2.22 -3.35 7.15
C ALA A 131 2.02 -1.88 6.72
N PRO A 132 0.77 -1.43 6.50
CA PRO A 132 0.46 -0.05 6.18
C PRO A 132 0.70 0.87 7.38
N TYR A 133 0.94 2.14 7.11
CA TYR A 133 1.08 3.20 8.11
C TYR A 133 0.48 4.47 7.51
N THR A 134 -0.85 4.61 7.62
CA THR A 134 -1.63 5.58 6.83
C THR A 134 -2.25 6.63 7.72
N PHE A 135 -1.93 7.90 7.49
CA PHE A 135 -2.40 9.01 8.33
C PHE A 135 -2.57 10.30 7.53
N VAL A 136 -3.30 11.26 8.11
CA VAL A 136 -3.30 12.65 7.64
C VAL A 136 -2.53 13.52 8.62
N VAL A 137 -1.65 14.36 8.09
CA VAL A 137 -0.87 15.33 8.87
C VAL A 137 -1.22 16.77 8.49
N ASP A 138 -1.29 17.65 9.49
CA ASP A 138 -1.47 19.10 9.29
C ASP A 138 -0.14 19.87 9.24
N THR A 139 -0.23 21.18 9.02
CA THR A 139 0.94 22.07 8.93
C THR A 139 1.65 22.33 10.25
N GLN A 140 1.13 21.85 11.39
CA GLN A 140 1.84 21.79 12.66
C GLN A 140 2.52 20.44 12.90
N GLY A 141 2.43 19.51 11.95
CA GLY A 141 2.97 18.16 12.07
C GLY A 141 2.12 17.24 12.94
N GLU A 142 0.89 17.62 13.26
CA GLU A 142 0.01 16.82 14.10
C GLU A 142 -0.79 15.82 13.27
N TYR A 143 -1.03 14.63 13.82
CA TYR A 143 -1.87 13.59 13.23
C TYR A 143 -3.34 13.97 13.37
N ARG A 144 -4.06 14.05 12.24
CA ARG A 144 -5.47 14.47 12.15
C ARG A 144 -6.42 13.39 11.64
N TRP A 145 -5.86 12.26 11.24
CA TRP A 145 -6.58 11.07 10.83
C TRP A 145 -5.63 9.87 10.85
N TRP A 146 -6.18 8.68 11.08
CA TRP A 146 -5.45 7.41 11.10
C TRP A 146 -6.36 6.34 10.52
N LEU A 147 -5.86 5.60 9.53
CA LEU A 147 -6.51 4.36 9.10
C LEU A 147 -5.92 3.23 9.92
N ASP A 148 -6.78 2.50 10.63
CA ASP A 148 -6.36 1.35 11.41
C ASP A 148 -5.67 0.32 10.50
N GLN A 149 -4.55 -0.23 10.94
CA GLN A 149 -3.77 -1.20 10.16
C GLN A 149 -4.59 -2.46 9.90
N ASP A 150 -5.40 -2.86 10.87
CA ASP A 150 -6.26 -4.06 10.82
C ASP A 150 -7.42 -3.92 9.81
N THR A 151 -7.64 -2.71 9.27
CA THR A 151 -8.68 -2.44 8.26
C THR A 151 -8.50 -3.35 7.03
N PHE A 152 -7.26 -3.47 6.55
CA PHE A 152 -6.94 -4.25 5.36
C PHE A 152 -5.84 -5.29 5.60
N TYR A 153 -5.00 -5.10 6.62
CA TYR A 153 -3.75 -5.85 6.75
C TYR A 153 -3.67 -6.64 8.04
N ASP A 154 -3.33 -7.92 7.92
CA ASP A 154 -3.00 -8.78 9.06
C ASP A 154 -1.72 -9.56 8.75
N GLY A 155 -0.61 -9.06 9.30
CA GLY A 155 0.70 -9.70 9.16
C GLY A 155 0.89 -10.87 10.12
N HIS A 156 0.10 -10.97 11.20
CA HIS A 156 0.24 -12.04 12.18
C HIS A 156 -0.42 -13.33 11.72
N ASP A 157 -1.49 -13.21 10.92
CA ASP A 157 -2.13 -14.33 10.26
C ASP A 157 -1.48 -14.69 8.91
N MET A 158 -1.86 -15.85 8.39
CA MET A 158 -1.42 -16.41 7.11
C MET A 158 -2.48 -16.25 5.99
N ASP A 159 -3.51 -15.42 6.20
CA ASP A 159 -4.53 -15.14 5.20
C ASP A 159 -4.03 -14.15 4.13
N ILE A 160 -3.73 -14.67 2.94
CA ILE A 160 -3.29 -13.86 1.78
C ILE A 160 -4.30 -12.77 1.38
N ASN A 161 -5.59 -12.91 1.72
CA ASN A 161 -6.58 -11.86 1.45
C ASN A 161 -6.33 -10.58 2.25
N LYS A 162 -5.55 -10.67 3.35
CA LYS A 162 -5.14 -9.54 4.21
C LYS A 162 -3.63 -9.27 4.15
N ARG A 163 -2.97 -9.70 3.08
CA ARG A 163 -1.54 -9.44 2.83
C ARG A 163 -1.33 -8.56 1.61
N GLY A 164 -0.14 -8.01 1.48
CA GLY A 164 0.34 -7.22 0.35
C GLY A 164 0.87 -5.86 0.79
N TYR A 165 0.90 -4.94 -0.16
CA TYR A 165 1.42 -3.59 0.05
C TYR A 165 0.29 -2.60 -0.27
N LEU A 166 -0.20 -1.85 0.73
CA LEU A 166 -1.27 -0.88 0.53
C LEU A 166 -0.78 0.28 -0.32
N MET A 167 -1.25 0.41 -1.56
CA MET A 167 -0.76 1.39 -2.54
C MET A 167 -1.90 1.99 -3.35
N GLY A 168 -1.57 3.01 -4.15
CA GLY A 168 -2.49 3.57 -5.14
C GLY A 168 -3.71 4.26 -4.52
N ILE A 169 -3.55 4.87 -3.33
CA ILE A 169 -4.63 5.63 -2.67
C ILE A 169 -4.93 6.88 -3.51
N ARG A 170 -6.03 6.87 -4.26
CA ARG A 170 -6.42 7.95 -5.17
C ARG A 170 -7.88 8.33 -4.98
N GLU A 171 -8.14 9.63 -5.00
CA GLU A 171 -9.49 10.19 -4.87
C GLU A 171 -10.39 9.79 -6.04
N THR A 172 -11.67 9.53 -5.75
CA THR A 172 -12.73 9.29 -6.74
C THR A 172 -13.57 10.55 -6.95
N PRO A 173 -14.41 10.63 -8.00
CA PRO A 173 -15.35 11.73 -8.18
C PRO A 173 -16.33 11.96 -7.03
N ARG A 174 -16.45 11.00 -6.10
CA ARG A 174 -17.34 11.07 -4.91
C ARG A 174 -16.60 11.55 -3.64
N GLY A 175 -15.32 11.87 -3.73
CA GLY A 175 -14.50 12.24 -2.56
C GLY A 175 -14.12 11.04 -1.67
N THR A 176 -14.26 9.82 -2.18
CA THR A 176 -13.76 8.57 -1.58
C THR A 176 -12.40 8.22 -2.18
N PHE A 177 -11.79 7.10 -1.79
CA PHE A 177 -10.46 6.69 -2.25
C PHE A 177 -10.44 5.25 -2.73
N THR A 178 -9.89 5.00 -3.92
CA THR A 178 -9.52 3.64 -4.35
C THR A 178 -8.14 3.28 -3.80
N ALA A 179 -7.90 2.00 -3.54
CA ALA A 179 -6.58 1.48 -3.19
C ALA A 179 -6.39 0.02 -3.64
N VAL A 180 -5.16 -0.47 -3.65
CA VAL A 180 -4.82 -1.88 -3.86
C VAL A 180 -3.98 -2.42 -2.71
N GLN A 181 -4.16 -3.70 -2.38
CA GLN A 181 -3.26 -4.43 -1.48
C GLN A 181 -3.21 -5.90 -1.92
N GLY A 182 -2.08 -6.30 -2.50
CA GLY A 182 -1.83 -7.69 -2.86
C GLY A 182 -2.84 -8.25 -3.86
N GLN A 183 -3.77 -9.07 -3.39
CA GLN A 183 -4.75 -9.77 -4.25
C GLN A 183 -6.13 -9.11 -4.29
N HIS A 184 -6.24 -7.89 -3.75
CA HIS A 184 -7.48 -7.15 -3.61
C HIS A 184 -7.32 -5.68 -4.04
N TRP A 185 -8.45 -5.09 -4.41
CA TRP A 185 -8.61 -3.64 -4.55
C TRP A 185 -9.85 -3.19 -3.80
N TYR A 186 -9.81 -1.94 -3.34
CA TYR A 186 -10.76 -1.40 -2.38
C TYR A 186 -11.25 -0.03 -2.81
N GLU A 187 -12.38 0.37 -2.22
CA GLU A 187 -12.81 1.77 -2.14
C GLU A 187 -13.18 2.06 -0.67
N PHE A 188 -12.69 3.16 -0.11
CA PHE A 188 -12.97 3.58 1.26
C PHE A 188 -13.09 5.10 1.39
N ASP A 189 -13.68 5.58 2.48
CA ASP A 189 -13.79 7.02 2.75
C ASP A 189 -13.01 7.46 4.00
N MET A 190 -13.05 8.77 4.28
CA MET A 190 -12.37 9.36 5.43
C MET A 190 -13.02 9.05 6.78
N MET A 191 -14.18 8.38 6.80
CA MET A 191 -14.76 7.83 8.03
C MET A 191 -14.29 6.40 8.31
N GLY A 192 -13.50 5.83 7.40
CA GLY A 192 -12.99 4.46 7.51
C GLY A 192 -14.00 3.41 7.06
N GLN A 193 -15.10 3.80 6.41
CA GLN A 193 -16.04 2.83 5.85
C GLN A 193 -15.44 2.19 4.60
N ILE A 194 -15.50 0.85 4.53
CA ILE A 194 -15.11 0.10 3.34
C ILE A 194 -16.32 -0.01 2.43
N LEU A 195 -16.26 0.72 1.32
CA LEU A 195 -17.34 0.84 0.33
C LEU A 195 -17.26 -0.26 -0.73
N ALA A 196 -16.05 -0.74 -1.01
CA ALA A 196 -15.81 -1.87 -1.89
C ALA A 196 -14.60 -2.67 -1.43
N ASP A 197 -14.71 -4.00 -1.55
CA ASP A 197 -13.62 -4.95 -1.38
C ASP A 197 -13.78 -6.03 -2.46
N HIS A 198 -12.85 -6.04 -3.41
CA HIS A 198 -12.88 -6.96 -4.53
C HIS A 198 -11.57 -7.72 -4.67
N LYS A 199 -11.69 -9.04 -4.74
CA LYS A 199 -10.61 -9.91 -5.23
C LYS A 199 -10.26 -9.55 -6.66
N LEU A 200 -8.99 -9.66 -6.99
CA LEU A 200 -8.56 -9.59 -8.38
C LEU A 200 -9.22 -10.71 -9.21
N PRO A 201 -9.55 -10.44 -10.48
CA PRO A 201 -10.03 -11.49 -11.37
C PRO A 201 -9.00 -12.62 -11.45
N ARG A 202 -9.47 -13.88 -11.45
CA ARG A 202 -8.66 -15.10 -11.24
C ARG A 202 -7.37 -15.24 -12.07
N GLY A 203 -7.31 -14.57 -13.21
CA GLY A 203 -6.17 -14.61 -14.14
C GLY A 203 -5.07 -13.60 -13.82
N PHE A 204 -5.21 -12.81 -12.75
CA PHE A 204 -4.28 -11.76 -12.34
C PHE A 204 -3.89 -11.92 -10.87
N LEU A 205 -2.80 -11.25 -10.50
CA LEU A 205 -2.23 -11.28 -9.16
C LEU A 205 -1.41 -10.01 -8.88
N ASP A 206 -1.05 -9.81 -7.62
CA ASP A 206 -0.03 -8.86 -7.15
C ASP A 206 -0.30 -7.40 -7.59
N ALA A 207 -1.54 -6.95 -7.40
CA ALA A 207 -1.92 -5.56 -7.59
C ALA A 207 -1.09 -4.66 -6.68
N SER A 208 -0.48 -3.64 -7.28
CA SER A 208 0.43 -2.76 -6.55
C SER A 208 0.65 -1.44 -7.30
N HIS A 209 1.16 -0.45 -6.58
CA HIS A 209 1.48 0.91 -7.01
C HIS A 209 0.28 1.81 -7.32
N GLU A 210 -0.68 1.39 -8.13
CA GLU A 210 -1.73 2.30 -8.62
C GLU A 210 -3.12 1.66 -8.70
N SER A 211 -4.12 2.47 -8.33
CA SER A 211 -5.54 2.28 -8.64
C SER A 211 -6.18 3.64 -8.88
N ILE A 212 -6.90 3.80 -9.98
CA ILE A 212 -7.57 5.06 -10.28
C ILE A 212 -8.92 4.84 -10.94
N GLU A 213 -9.93 5.53 -10.43
CA GLU A 213 -11.25 5.56 -11.06
C GLU A 213 -11.24 6.44 -12.30
N THR A 214 -11.79 5.92 -13.39
CA THR A 214 -11.95 6.65 -14.64
C THR A 214 -13.24 7.47 -14.63
N VAL A 215 -13.36 8.39 -15.58
CA VAL A 215 -14.61 9.15 -15.82
C VAL A 215 -15.80 8.25 -16.22
N ASN A 216 -15.54 7.01 -16.63
CA ASN A 216 -16.58 6.05 -17.02
C ASN A 216 -17.05 5.19 -15.82
N GLY A 217 -16.57 5.45 -14.61
CA GLY A 217 -16.92 4.68 -13.41
C GLY A 217 -16.26 3.30 -13.32
N THR A 218 -15.28 3.02 -14.18
CA THR A 218 -14.38 1.86 -14.09
C THR A 218 -13.14 2.21 -13.27
N VAL A 219 -12.34 1.21 -12.91
CA VAL A 219 -11.10 1.38 -12.16
C VAL A 219 -9.95 0.75 -12.94
N LEU A 220 -8.87 1.50 -13.14
CA LEU A 220 -7.63 1.00 -13.72
C LEU A 220 -6.72 0.50 -12.61
N LEU A 221 -6.20 -0.72 -12.77
CA LEU A 221 -5.30 -1.37 -11.81
C LEU A 221 -4.04 -1.87 -12.52
N ARG A 222 -2.89 -1.75 -11.85
CA ARG A 222 -1.63 -2.38 -12.30
C ARG A 222 -1.43 -3.70 -11.58
N VAL A 223 -1.32 -4.78 -12.35
CA VAL A 223 -1.23 -6.16 -11.86
C VAL A 223 -0.13 -6.97 -12.56
N GLY A 224 0.10 -8.20 -12.11
CA GLY A 224 0.76 -9.26 -12.88
C GLY A 224 -0.27 -10.25 -13.43
N LYS A 225 0.13 -11.02 -14.46
CA LYS A 225 -0.67 -12.12 -14.99
C LYS A 225 -0.34 -13.40 -14.24
N ARG A 226 -1.36 -14.06 -13.71
CA ARG A 226 -1.24 -15.43 -13.19
C ARG A 226 -1.17 -16.42 -14.36
N ASP A 227 -0.31 -17.41 -14.21
CA ASP A 227 -0.19 -18.55 -15.12
C ASP A 227 -0.01 -18.13 -16.59
N TYR A 228 0.88 -17.15 -16.83
CA TYR A 228 1.19 -16.66 -18.16
C TYR A 228 2.11 -17.64 -18.88
N ARG A 229 1.63 -18.19 -20.00
CA ARG A 229 2.40 -19.07 -20.86
C ARG A 229 3.34 -18.27 -21.75
N LYS A 230 4.64 -18.44 -21.55
CA LYS A 230 5.67 -17.91 -22.45
C LYS A 230 5.71 -18.66 -23.79
N GLU A 231 6.44 -18.12 -24.76
CA GLU A 231 6.65 -18.75 -26.07
C GLU A 231 7.32 -20.13 -25.97
N ASP A 232 8.21 -20.31 -25.00
CA ASP A 232 8.88 -21.59 -24.71
C ASP A 232 7.96 -22.64 -24.03
N GLY A 233 6.71 -22.26 -23.73
CA GLY A 233 5.70 -23.10 -23.11
C GLY A 233 5.72 -23.11 -21.58
N LEU A 234 6.71 -22.48 -20.93
CA LEU A 234 6.79 -22.40 -19.47
C LEU A 234 5.79 -21.37 -18.93
N HIS A 235 5.07 -21.74 -17.87
CA HIS A 235 4.16 -20.85 -17.17
C HIS A 235 4.86 -20.07 -16.08
N VAL A 236 4.60 -18.77 -16.05
CA VAL A 236 5.15 -17.85 -15.05
C VAL A 236 4.05 -16.98 -14.45
N HIS A 237 4.36 -16.31 -13.36
CA HIS A 237 3.58 -15.17 -12.89
C HIS A 237 4.33 -13.92 -13.30
N THR A 238 3.72 -13.11 -14.17
CA THR A 238 4.41 -11.93 -14.71
C THR A 238 4.49 -10.83 -13.66
N ILE A 239 5.44 -9.91 -13.85
CA ILE A 239 5.78 -8.91 -12.83
C ILE A 239 5.40 -7.53 -13.34
N ARG A 240 4.30 -7.00 -12.80
CA ARG A 240 3.95 -5.57 -12.89
C ARG A 240 3.81 -5.03 -14.33
N ASP A 241 3.51 -5.90 -15.28
CA ASP A 241 3.48 -5.63 -16.71
C ASP A 241 2.10 -5.81 -17.34
N GLN A 242 1.05 -5.86 -16.51
CA GLN A 242 -0.34 -5.91 -16.95
C GLN A 242 -1.11 -4.73 -16.38
N ILE A 243 -1.98 -4.16 -17.19
CA ILE A 243 -2.98 -3.18 -16.75
C ILE A 243 -4.35 -3.80 -17.00
N ILE A 244 -5.24 -3.72 -16.02
CA ILE A 244 -6.64 -4.13 -16.18
C ILE A 244 -7.55 -2.95 -15.90
N GLU A 245 -8.59 -2.83 -16.71
CA GLU A 245 -9.75 -1.99 -16.38
C GLU A 245 -10.84 -2.91 -15.82
N VAL A 246 -11.37 -2.56 -14.66
CA VAL A 246 -12.44 -3.32 -14.00
C VAL A 246 -13.66 -2.43 -13.79
N GLY A 247 -14.86 -3.00 -13.94
CA GLY A 247 -16.07 -2.32 -13.49
C GLY A 247 -16.25 -2.43 -11.97
N LYS A 248 -17.19 -1.66 -11.41
CA LYS A 248 -17.55 -1.72 -9.98
C LYS A 248 -18.04 -3.10 -9.49
N SER A 249 -18.33 -4.04 -10.40
CA SER A 249 -18.62 -5.44 -10.06
C SER A 249 -17.37 -6.31 -9.85
N GLY A 250 -16.16 -5.76 -10.02
CA GLY A 250 -14.90 -6.50 -10.01
C GLY A 250 -14.61 -7.30 -11.29
N ARG A 251 -15.46 -7.19 -12.32
CA ARG A 251 -15.26 -7.86 -13.62
C ARG A 251 -14.36 -7.04 -14.53
N VAL A 252 -13.51 -7.73 -15.28
CA VAL A 252 -12.64 -7.15 -16.30
C VAL A 252 -13.48 -6.55 -17.43
N VAL A 253 -13.18 -5.31 -17.76
CA VAL A 253 -13.69 -4.58 -18.93
C VAL A 253 -12.67 -4.67 -20.06
N ASP A 254 -11.39 -4.42 -19.76
CA ASP A 254 -10.29 -4.52 -20.73
C ASP A 254 -8.96 -4.87 -20.06
N VAL A 255 -7.98 -5.30 -20.86
CA VAL A 255 -6.65 -5.75 -20.43
C VAL A 255 -5.58 -5.29 -21.41
N TRP A 256 -4.54 -4.62 -20.90
CA TRP A 256 -3.33 -4.30 -21.65
C TRP A 256 -2.18 -5.19 -21.21
N ASP A 257 -1.75 -6.07 -22.10
CA ASP A 257 -0.60 -6.95 -21.92
C ASP A 257 0.67 -6.26 -22.44
N LEU A 258 1.42 -5.63 -21.53
CA LEU A 258 2.57 -4.81 -21.92
C LEU A 258 3.71 -5.62 -22.52
N THR A 259 3.75 -6.94 -22.30
CA THR A 259 4.75 -7.83 -22.91
C THR A 259 4.62 -7.92 -24.43
N LYS A 260 3.44 -7.58 -24.96
CA LYS A 260 3.12 -7.57 -26.40
C LYS A 260 3.03 -6.17 -27.00
N ILE A 261 2.88 -5.16 -26.15
CA ILE A 261 2.74 -3.75 -26.56
C ILE A 261 4.12 -3.06 -26.54
N LEU A 262 4.92 -3.34 -25.51
CA LEU A 262 6.27 -2.79 -25.33
C LEU A 262 7.33 -3.84 -25.70
N ASP A 263 8.60 -3.49 -25.47
CA ASP A 263 9.74 -4.36 -25.69
C ASP A 263 10.30 -4.90 -24.34
N PRO A 264 9.98 -6.15 -23.96
CA PRO A 264 10.48 -6.75 -22.72
C PRO A 264 11.98 -7.10 -22.77
N LEU A 265 12.62 -7.03 -23.93
CA LEU A 265 14.05 -7.31 -24.10
C LEU A 265 14.93 -6.06 -24.00
N ARG A 266 14.32 -4.86 -23.99
CA ARG A 266 15.06 -3.60 -23.88
C ARG A 266 15.65 -3.43 -22.49
N ASP A 267 16.98 -3.53 -22.40
CA ASP A 267 17.74 -3.51 -21.14
C ASP A 267 18.50 -2.20 -20.87
N ALA A 268 18.40 -1.22 -21.76
CA ALA A 268 19.19 0.03 -21.72
C ALA A 268 19.17 0.75 -20.36
N LEU A 269 18.02 0.79 -19.69
CA LEU A 269 17.92 1.33 -18.32
C LEU A 269 18.16 0.27 -17.25
N LEU A 270 17.73 -0.98 -17.48
CA LEU A 270 17.82 -2.07 -16.51
C LEU A 270 19.27 -2.36 -16.12
N GLY A 271 20.19 -2.36 -17.08
CA GLY A 271 21.62 -2.54 -16.84
C GLY A 271 22.30 -1.34 -16.17
N ALA A 272 21.61 -0.21 -16.04
CA ALA A 272 22.13 1.04 -15.46
C ALA A 272 21.54 1.37 -14.07
N LEU A 273 20.65 0.51 -13.54
CA LEU A 273 20.04 0.72 -12.23
C LEU A 273 21.03 0.46 -11.08
N ASP A 274 20.79 1.14 -9.95
CA ASP A 274 21.44 0.81 -8.69
C ASP A 274 20.87 -0.50 -8.14
N ALA A 275 21.74 -1.51 -7.96
CA ALA A 275 21.36 -2.82 -7.45
C ALA A 275 20.80 -2.77 -6.03
N GLY A 276 21.13 -1.73 -5.26
CA GLY A 276 20.59 -1.50 -3.93
C GLY A 276 19.18 -0.89 -3.90
N ALA A 277 18.59 -0.54 -5.05
CA ALA A 277 17.24 0.06 -5.10
C ALA A 277 16.45 -0.38 -6.34
N VAL A 278 15.60 -1.40 -6.20
CA VAL A 278 14.71 -1.85 -7.27
C VAL A 278 13.27 -1.96 -6.75
N CYS A 279 12.38 -1.09 -7.23
CA CYS A 279 10.95 -1.08 -6.90
C CYS A 279 10.69 -1.18 -5.38
N VAL A 280 11.33 -0.29 -4.62
CA VAL A 280 11.33 -0.21 -3.13
C VAL A 280 11.99 -1.36 -2.37
N ASN A 281 12.47 -2.40 -3.05
CA ASN A 281 13.37 -3.36 -2.42
C ASN A 281 14.76 -2.74 -2.28
N VAL A 282 15.25 -2.66 -1.05
CA VAL A 282 16.55 -2.08 -0.72
C VAL A 282 17.52 -3.17 -0.30
N ASP A 283 18.63 -3.28 -1.01
CA ASP A 283 19.78 -4.10 -0.62
C ASP A 283 20.96 -3.18 -0.29
N LEU A 284 21.13 -2.89 1.00
CA LEU A 284 22.16 -1.98 1.50
C LEU A 284 23.59 -2.49 1.23
N ALA A 285 23.79 -3.81 1.07
CA ALA A 285 25.12 -4.37 0.82
C ALA A 285 25.59 -4.10 -0.63
N HIS A 286 24.64 -3.87 -1.54
CA HIS A 286 24.90 -3.60 -2.96
C HIS A 286 24.49 -2.18 -3.39
N ALA A 287 24.20 -1.28 -2.44
CA ALA A 287 23.89 0.11 -2.71
C ALA A 287 25.06 0.82 -3.42
N GLY A 288 24.74 1.59 -4.46
CA GLY A 288 25.71 2.29 -5.31
C GLY A 288 26.39 1.39 -6.34
N GLN A 289 26.10 0.09 -6.37
CA GLN A 289 26.63 -0.83 -7.39
C GLN A 289 25.66 -0.90 -8.57
N GLN A 290 26.19 -0.83 -9.79
CA GLN A 290 25.39 -0.98 -11.00
C GLN A 290 24.88 -2.43 -11.12
N ALA A 291 23.61 -2.59 -11.48
CA ALA A 291 22.96 -3.88 -11.68
C ALA A 291 23.67 -4.66 -12.79
N LYS A 292 24.19 -5.85 -12.44
CA LYS A 292 24.74 -6.78 -13.42
C LYS A 292 23.65 -7.73 -13.88
N LEU A 293 23.28 -7.62 -15.15
CA LEU A 293 22.37 -8.56 -15.80
C LEU A 293 23.15 -9.83 -16.14
N GLU A 294 22.70 -10.99 -15.64
CA GLU A 294 23.22 -12.27 -16.11
C GLU A 294 22.51 -12.65 -17.42
N THR A 295 23.28 -12.84 -18.49
CA THR A 295 22.77 -13.27 -19.79
C THR A 295 22.18 -14.67 -19.69
N GLY A 296 20.87 -14.81 -19.93
CA GLY A 296 20.18 -16.11 -20.03
C GLY A 296 18.94 -16.27 -19.16
N TYR A 297 18.61 -15.31 -18.30
CA TYR A 297 17.33 -15.27 -17.59
C TYR A 297 16.83 -13.83 -17.58
N ALA A 298 15.63 -13.60 -18.10
CA ALA A 298 14.93 -12.35 -17.88
C ALA A 298 14.93 -12.02 -16.38
N VAL A 299 15.67 -10.97 -16.05
CA VAL A 299 15.49 -9.95 -15.01
C VAL A 299 14.50 -10.36 -13.92
N TRP A 300 14.96 -10.43 -12.66
CA TRP A 300 14.22 -10.47 -11.37
C TRP A 300 14.85 -11.43 -10.31
N ARG A 301 16.06 -11.97 -10.53
CA ARG A 301 16.78 -12.73 -9.48
C ARG A 301 17.57 -11.90 -8.46
N CYS A 302 17.75 -10.60 -8.66
CA CYS A 302 18.46 -9.73 -7.72
C CYS A 302 17.48 -9.13 -6.70
N ALA A 303 17.28 -9.84 -5.58
CA ALA A 303 16.91 -9.29 -4.27
C ALA A 303 16.73 -10.41 -3.20
N TRP A 304 16.59 -11.68 -3.59
CA TRP A 304 16.05 -12.72 -2.69
C TRP A 304 16.97 -13.91 -2.39
N ARG A 305 18.29 -13.83 -2.67
CA ARG A 305 19.24 -14.90 -2.31
C ARG A 305 20.17 -14.49 -1.16
N ARG A 306 19.91 -15.13 -0.01
CA ARG A 306 20.75 -15.40 1.18
C ARG A 306 20.55 -14.47 2.40
N CYS A 307 19.51 -14.76 3.17
CA CYS A 307 19.66 -14.83 4.63
C CYS A 307 19.82 -16.30 5.04
N ARG A 308 21.07 -16.78 5.12
CA ARG A 308 21.42 -17.92 6.00
C ARG A 308 22.64 -17.51 6.83
N PRO A 309 22.63 -17.73 8.15
CA PRO A 309 23.79 -17.47 8.99
C PRO A 309 24.91 -18.45 8.63
N GLN A 310 26.10 -17.92 8.33
CA GLN A 310 27.33 -18.72 8.27
C GLN A 310 27.72 -19.14 9.69
N LEU A 311 27.19 -20.27 10.16
CA LEU A 311 27.83 -21.03 11.23
C LEU A 311 28.96 -21.85 10.60
N GLY A 312 30.15 -21.26 10.61
CA GLY A 312 31.37 -21.96 10.23
C GLY A 312 31.74 -23.01 11.28
N ALA A 313 31.39 -24.26 11.03
CA ALA A 313 32.00 -25.39 11.70
C ALA A 313 33.47 -25.49 11.26
N ARG A 314 34.40 -25.15 12.15
CA ARG A 314 35.77 -25.68 12.12
C ARG A 314 35.98 -26.54 13.35
N GLN A 315 35.73 -27.84 13.16
CA GLN A 315 36.33 -28.89 13.98
C GLN A 315 37.83 -28.92 13.69
N LEU A 316 38.65 -28.67 14.70
CA LEU A 316 40.04 -29.11 14.76
C LEU A 316 40.32 -29.53 16.20
N TYR A 317 40.26 -30.84 16.44
CA TYR A 317 40.82 -31.48 17.63
C TYR A 317 42.34 -31.34 17.62
N ARG A 318 42.93 -31.00 18.79
CA ARG A 318 44.18 -31.61 19.29
C ARG A 318 44.44 -31.17 20.75
N LEU A 319 44.37 -32.19 21.63
CA LEU A 319 44.79 -32.32 23.04
C LEU A 319 44.36 -31.23 24.03
#